data_AF-A0A7C6LQS3-F1
#
_entry.id   AF-A0A7C6LQS3-F1
#
_cell.length_a   1.000
_cell.length_b   1.000
_cell.length_c   1.000
_cell.angle_alpha   90.00
_cell.angle_beta   90.00
_cell.angle_gamma   90.00
#
_symmetry.space_group_name_H-M   'P 1'
#
loop_
_entity.id
_entity.type
_entity.pdbx_description
1 polymer ?
#
loop_
_entity_poly.entity_id
_entity_poly.type
_entity_poly.pdbx_seq_one_letter_code
_entity_poly.pdbx_strand_id
1 'polypeptide(L)'
;MLHSTVFVKLSSGLYLVTQEGIIDGYHSTSPFLVTIPLYNSENGWIYDVEALPKVEEVVSGITPTTPPTTTKPQPTDPPATTEVDSTGEDKDELIQTGQLNWPVPVLAGLGLALFAYGWATLFLKKKEDQ
;
A
#
# COMPACT_ATOMS: atom_id res chain seq x y z
N MET A 1 18.81 8.79 -25.93
CA MET A 1 17.64 9.60 -26.33
C MET A 1 16.55 9.34 -25.31
N LEU A 2 15.94 10.37 -24.72
CA LEU A 2 14.77 10.16 -23.88
C LEU A 2 13.55 10.00 -24.79
N HIS A 3 12.77 8.93 -24.58
CA HIS A 3 11.48 8.76 -25.24
C HIS A 3 10.43 9.50 -24.40
N SER A 4 9.67 10.39 -25.03
CA SER A 4 8.57 11.13 -24.40
C SER A 4 7.28 10.83 -25.17
N THR A 5 6.20 10.56 -24.43
CA THR A 5 4.87 10.27 -24.97
C THR A 5 3.89 11.31 -24.43
N VAL A 6 3.06 11.87 -25.30
CA VAL A 6 2.11 12.93 -24.94
C VAL A 6 0.68 12.48 -25.23
N PHE A 7 -0.18 12.60 -24.22
CA PHE A 7 -1.62 12.36 -24.33
C PHE A 7 -2.35 13.70 -24.34
N VAL A 8 -3.22 13.93 -25.33
CA VAL A 8 -3.90 15.22 -25.54
C VAL A 8 -5.41 15.07 -25.47
N LYS A 9 -6.12 16.20 -25.24
CA LYS A 9 -7.59 16.27 -25.15
C LYS A 9 -8.18 15.34 -24.08
N LEU A 10 -7.47 15.17 -22.97
CA LEU A 10 -7.98 14.47 -21.79
C LEU A 10 -9.00 15.35 -21.07
N SER A 11 -10.09 14.74 -20.60
CA SER A 11 -11.03 15.38 -19.70
C SER A 11 -10.43 15.51 -18.29
N SER A 12 -11.01 16.35 -17.43
CA SER A 12 -10.60 16.37 -16.03
C SER A 12 -11.01 15.07 -15.34
N GLY A 13 -10.09 14.46 -14.60
CA GLY A 13 -10.30 13.19 -13.93
C GLY A 13 -9.04 12.57 -13.37
N LEU A 14 -9.22 11.38 -12.81
CA LEU A 14 -8.15 10.51 -12.33
C LEU A 14 -7.86 9.45 -13.41
N TYR A 15 -6.60 9.34 -13.81
CA TYR A 15 -6.12 8.44 -14.84
C TYR A 15 -5.14 7.43 -14.24
N LEU A 16 -5.29 6.16 -14.62
CA LEU A 16 -4.30 5.12 -14.35
C LEU A 16 -3.38 5.02 -15.56
N VAL A 17 -2.09 5.22 -15.34
CA VAL A 17 -1.06 5.08 -16.36
C VAL A 17 -0.44 3.70 -16.21
N THR A 18 -0.57 2.89 -17.26
CA THR A 18 0.01 1.54 -17.36
C THR A 18 0.96 1.47 -18.54
N GLN A 19 2.02 0.68 -18.40
CA GLN A 19 2.84 0.32 -19.55
C GLN A 19 2.20 -0.87 -20.28
N GLU A 20 1.93 -0.72 -21.57
CA GLU A 20 1.54 -1.83 -22.44
C GLU A 20 2.76 -2.43 -23.12
N GLY A 21 2.80 -3.76 -23.20
CA GLY A 21 3.90 -4.51 -23.81
C GLY A 21 5.11 -4.69 -22.90
N ILE A 22 6.04 -5.51 -23.38
CA ILE A 22 7.31 -5.81 -22.72
C ILE A 22 8.41 -5.20 -23.59
N ILE A 23 9.35 -4.49 -22.96
CA ILE A 23 10.53 -3.95 -23.63
C ILE A 23 11.71 -4.82 -23.21
N ASP A 24 12.38 -5.45 -24.17
CA ASP A 24 13.56 -6.28 -23.89
C ASP A 24 14.65 -5.47 -23.19
N GLY A 25 15.22 -6.04 -22.12
CA GLY A 25 16.25 -5.38 -21.31
C GLY A 25 15.73 -4.39 -20.26
N TYR A 26 14.41 -4.16 -20.15
CA TYR A 26 13.81 -3.31 -19.13
C TYR A 26 12.71 -4.03 -18.37
N HIS A 27 12.62 -3.78 -17.07
CA HIS A 27 11.49 -4.23 -16.29
C HIS A 27 10.27 -3.38 -16.65
N SER A 28 9.09 -4.01 -16.64
CA SER A 28 7.83 -3.26 -16.76
C SER A 28 7.74 -2.24 -15.62
N THR A 29 7.38 -1.02 -16.00
CA THR A 29 7.14 0.07 -15.06
C THR A 29 5.91 -0.25 -14.23
N SER A 30 5.99 -0.01 -12.92
CA SER A 30 4.82 -0.10 -12.04
C SER A 30 3.75 0.91 -12.45
N PRO A 31 2.47 0.52 -12.57
CA PRO A 31 1.38 1.45 -12.84
C PRO A 31 1.26 2.53 -11.78
N PHE A 32 0.83 3.73 -12.17
CA PHE A 32 0.66 4.85 -11.26
C PHE A 32 -0.54 5.73 -11.65
N LEU A 33 -1.02 6.52 -10.68
CA LEU A 33 -2.18 7.39 -10.86
C LEU A 33 -1.75 8.83 -11.15
N VAL A 34 -2.47 9.49 -12.06
CA VAL A 34 -2.29 10.90 -12.43
C VAL A 34 -3.64 11.61 -12.39
N THR A 35 -3.72 12.76 -11.75
CA THR A 35 -4.92 13.61 -11.73
C THR A 35 -4.77 14.80 -12.67
N ILE A 36 -5.79 15.06 -13.47
CA ILE A 36 -5.88 16.26 -14.32
C ILE A 36 -7.14 17.03 -13.92
N PRO A 37 -7.05 18.30 -13.48
CA PRO A 37 -5.83 19.04 -13.18
C PRO A 37 -5.17 18.59 -11.85
N LEU A 38 -3.88 18.86 -11.72
CA LEU A 38 -3.11 18.73 -10.48
C LEU A 38 -2.95 20.11 -9.82
N TYR A 39 -3.16 20.22 -8.51
CA TYR A 39 -2.94 21.48 -7.80
C TYR A 39 -1.49 21.59 -7.32
N ASN A 40 -0.85 22.73 -7.62
CA ASN A 40 0.47 23.11 -7.13
C ASN A 40 0.35 24.46 -6.39
N SER A 41 0.99 24.60 -5.23
CA SER A 41 0.93 25.81 -4.40
C SER A 41 1.53 27.06 -5.07
N GLU A 42 2.48 26.89 -5.99
CA GLU A 42 3.17 27.99 -6.68
C GLU A 42 2.43 28.38 -7.97
N ASN A 43 2.01 27.37 -8.75
CA ASN A 43 1.50 27.57 -10.11
C ASN A 43 -0.03 27.38 -10.22
N GLY A 44 -0.71 27.05 -9.12
CA GLY A 44 -2.14 26.79 -9.10
C GLY A 44 -2.51 25.47 -9.78
N TRP A 45 -3.63 25.46 -10.52
CA TRP A 45 -4.10 24.28 -11.25
C TRP A 45 -3.27 24.05 -12.53
N ILE A 46 -2.58 22.91 -12.57
CA ILE A 46 -1.77 22.44 -13.70
C ILE A 46 -2.59 21.42 -14.51
N TYR A 47 -2.84 21.75 -15.78
CA TYR A 47 -3.52 20.85 -16.72
C TYR A 47 -2.53 20.03 -17.55
N ASP A 48 -1.37 20.63 -17.87
CA ASP A 48 -0.26 19.96 -18.55
C ASP A 48 0.61 19.25 -17.51
N VAL A 49 0.24 18.02 -17.19
CA VAL A 49 0.92 17.21 -16.16
C VAL A 49 2.05 16.40 -16.81
N GLU A 50 3.26 16.54 -16.28
CA GLU A 50 4.42 15.73 -16.65
C GLU A 50 4.63 14.63 -15.61
N ALA A 51 4.82 13.40 -16.08
CA ALA A 51 5.12 12.25 -15.22
C ALA A 51 6.40 11.57 -15.70
N LEU A 52 7.30 11.28 -14.77
CA LEU A 52 8.56 10.58 -15.01
C LEU A 52 8.48 9.19 -14.38
N PRO A 53 8.06 8.16 -15.15
CA PRO A 53 7.99 6.81 -14.64
C PRO A 53 9.38 6.31 -14.22
N LYS A 54 9.43 5.58 -13.10
CA LYS A 54 10.66 4.91 -12.67
C LYS A 54 10.81 3.60 -13.44
N VAL A 55 11.77 3.54 -14.36
CA VAL A 55 12.12 2.33 -15.12
C VAL A 55 13.36 1.71 -14.49
N GLU A 56 13.31 0.41 -14.22
CA GLU A 56 14.47 -0.36 -13.76
C GLU A 56 15.06 -1.11 -14.97
N GLU A 57 16.36 -0.92 -15.22
CA GLU A 57 17.08 -1.65 -16.26
C GLU A 57 17.31 -3.08 -15.80
N VAL A 58 16.97 -4.06 -16.64
CA VAL A 58 17.32 -5.46 -16.40
C VAL A 58 18.80 -5.58 -16.73
N VAL A 59 19.67 -5.47 -15.71
CA VAL A 59 21.07 -5.85 -15.87
C VAL A 59 21.10 -7.36 -16.16
N SER A 60 21.23 -7.69 -17.45
CA SER A 60 21.39 -9.06 -17.91
C SER A 60 22.72 -9.60 -17.35
N GLY A 61 22.66 -10.29 -16.22
CA GLY A 61 23.86 -10.86 -15.58
C GLY A 61 23.80 -11.10 -14.08
N ILE A 62 22.78 -10.63 -13.36
CA ILE A 62 22.55 -11.07 -11.98
C ILE A 62 21.25 -11.86 -11.89
N THR A 63 21.39 -13.18 -11.74
CA THR A 63 20.41 -14.00 -11.02
C THR A 63 20.00 -13.21 -9.77
N PRO A 64 18.72 -13.10 -9.40
CA PRO A 64 18.32 -12.35 -8.20
C PRO A 64 19.05 -12.97 -7.00
N THR A 65 20.10 -12.31 -6.55
CA THR A 65 20.79 -12.67 -5.33
C THR A 65 19.81 -12.39 -4.21
N THR A 66 19.41 -13.45 -3.52
CA THR A 66 18.76 -13.41 -2.21
C THR A 66 19.29 -12.23 -1.38
N PRO A 67 18.42 -11.45 -0.69
CA PRO A 67 18.86 -10.34 0.15
C PRO A 67 20.03 -10.77 1.05
N PRO A 68 21.09 -9.96 1.21
CA PRO A 68 22.27 -10.37 1.94
C PRO A 68 21.91 -10.69 3.38
N THR A 69 21.95 -11.98 3.72
CA THR A 69 21.91 -12.46 5.10
C THR A 69 23.09 -11.84 5.85
N THR A 70 22.79 -10.99 6.83
CA THR A 70 23.78 -10.43 7.76
C THR A 70 24.60 -11.55 8.38
N THR A 71 25.89 -11.56 8.07
CA THR A 71 26.89 -12.53 8.54
C THR A 71 27.01 -12.50 10.07
N LYS A 72 26.62 -13.60 10.72
CA LYS A 72 27.07 -13.95 12.07
C LYS A 72 28.26 -14.92 11.93
N PRO A 73 29.34 -14.84 12.74
CA PRO A 73 30.59 -15.56 12.47
C PRO A 73 30.44 -17.08 12.57
N GLN A 74 31.01 -17.79 11.59
CA GLN A 74 31.09 -19.24 11.47
C GLN A 74 32.26 -19.83 12.27
N PRO A 75 32.08 -20.99 12.92
CA PRO A 75 33.14 -21.99 13.09
C PRO A 75 32.87 -23.27 12.27
N THR A 76 33.91 -23.73 11.58
CA THR A 76 34.18 -24.96 10.77
C THR A 76 33.78 -26.28 11.50
N ASP A 77 33.24 -27.38 10.93
CA ASP A 77 33.62 -28.31 9.82
C ASP A 77 32.43 -29.30 9.46
N PRO A 78 32.50 -30.15 8.39
CA PRO A 78 31.38 -30.91 7.73
C PRO A 78 31.33 -32.43 8.09
N PRO A 79 30.58 -33.35 7.42
CA PRO A 79 29.24 -33.39 6.79
C PRO A 79 28.36 -34.60 7.28
N ALA A 80 27.02 -34.52 7.32
CA ALA A 80 26.12 -35.68 7.12
C ALA A 80 24.62 -35.33 7.23
N THR A 81 23.89 -35.67 6.17
CA THR A 81 22.59 -36.37 6.04
C THR A 81 21.58 -36.42 7.21
N THR A 82 20.29 -36.42 6.81
CA THR A 82 19.07 -36.91 7.53
C THR A 82 18.61 -36.00 8.69
N GLU A 83 17.35 -35.64 8.92
CA GLU A 83 16.04 -36.14 8.47
C GLU A 83 14.95 -35.19 9.05
N VAL A 84 13.72 -35.29 8.52
CA VAL A 84 12.44 -35.21 9.25
C VAL A 84 11.89 -33.84 9.73
N ASP A 85 10.78 -33.49 9.06
CA ASP A 85 9.49 -33.08 9.64
C ASP A 85 9.42 -31.86 10.54
N SER A 86 8.60 -30.91 10.11
CA SER A 86 7.78 -30.12 11.03
C SER A 86 6.56 -29.62 10.27
N THR A 87 5.49 -30.41 10.35
CA THR A 87 4.12 -29.91 10.44
C THR A 87 4.11 -28.67 11.34
N GLY A 88 3.93 -27.50 10.74
CA GLY A 88 3.82 -26.22 11.42
C GLY A 88 2.65 -25.46 10.82
N GLU A 89 1.56 -25.40 11.58
CA GLU A 89 0.27 -24.77 11.28
C GLU A 89 0.33 -23.57 10.33
N ASP A 90 -0.37 -23.69 9.20
CA ASP A 90 -0.92 -22.55 8.47
C ASP A 90 -1.75 -21.72 9.44
N LYS A 91 -1.16 -20.66 9.98
CA LYS A 91 -1.90 -19.49 10.38
C LYS A 91 -1.62 -18.43 9.33
N ASP A 92 -2.56 -18.33 8.39
CA ASP A 92 -2.75 -17.21 7.48
C ASP A 92 -2.86 -15.90 8.27
N GLU A 93 -1.73 -15.36 8.72
CA GLU A 93 -1.68 -13.99 9.18
C GLU A 93 -1.47 -13.11 7.95
N LEU A 94 -2.59 -12.74 7.34
CA LEU A 94 -2.65 -11.82 6.22
C LEU A 94 -1.81 -10.57 6.56
N ILE A 95 -0.96 -10.16 5.62
CA ILE A 95 -0.31 -8.85 5.67
C ILE A 95 -1.38 -7.77 5.89
N GLN A 96 -1.36 -7.19 7.09
CA GLN A 96 -2.35 -6.25 7.58
C GLN A 96 -2.21 -4.92 6.83
N THR A 97 -2.78 -4.88 5.63
CA THR A 97 -2.89 -3.67 4.82
C THR A 97 -3.92 -2.74 5.47
N GLY A 98 -3.47 -1.61 6.01
CA GLY A 98 -4.31 -0.41 6.19
C GLY A 98 -5.66 -0.57 6.90
N GLN A 99 -5.87 -1.61 7.72
CA GLN A 99 -7.19 -2.05 8.17
C GLN A 99 -7.74 -1.31 9.39
N LEU A 100 -7.10 -0.22 9.84
CA LEU A 100 -7.77 0.68 10.77
C LEU A 100 -8.63 1.67 9.97
N ASN A 101 -9.78 1.15 9.53
CA ASN A 101 -10.88 1.91 8.97
C ASN A 101 -11.39 2.92 10.01
N TRP A 102 -10.72 4.06 10.17
CA TRP A 102 -11.09 5.14 11.08
C TRP A 102 -12.59 5.51 11.11
N PRO A 103 -13.38 5.39 10.02
CA PRO A 103 -14.82 5.60 10.11
C PRO A 103 -15.50 4.66 11.11
N VAL A 104 -15.11 3.38 11.19
CA VAL A 104 -15.83 2.36 11.97
C VAL A 104 -15.59 2.50 13.49
N PRO A 105 -14.35 2.63 14.00
CA PRO A 105 -14.12 2.88 15.43
C PRO A 105 -14.71 4.21 15.91
N VAL A 106 -14.66 5.27 15.09
CA VAL A 106 -15.23 6.58 15.45
C VAL A 106 -16.76 6.50 15.54
N LEU A 107 -17.42 5.86 14.57
CA LEU A 107 -18.88 5.68 14.61
C LEU A 107 -19.31 4.77 15.78
N ALA A 108 -18.54 3.72 16.06
CA ALA A 108 -18.80 2.84 17.20
C ALA A 108 -18.67 3.57 18.54
N GLY A 109 -17.64 4.39 18.72
CA GLY A 109 -17.47 5.22 19.93
C GLY A 109 -18.60 6.24 20.11
N LEU A 110 -19.00 6.91 19.03
CA LEU A 110 -20.12 7.87 19.06
C LEU A 110 -21.46 7.19 19.37
N GLY A 111 -21.70 6.01 18.79
CA GLY A 111 -22.90 5.22 19.06
C GLY A 111 -23.02 4.81 20.53
N LEU A 112 -21.92 4.34 21.14
CA LEU A 112 -21.90 3.97 22.55
C LEU A 112 -22.16 5.17 23.48
N ALA A 113 -21.62 6.34 23.12
CA ALA A 113 -21.84 7.59 23.87
C ALA A 113 -23.32 8.03 23.84
N LEU A 114 -23.96 7.99 22.67
CA LEU A 114 -25.38 8.32 22.53
C LEU A 114 -26.26 7.31 23.26
N PHE A 115 -25.92 6.03 23.22
CA PHE A 115 -26.65 4.99 23.95
C PHE A 115 -26.56 5.19 25.47
N ALA A 116 -25.36 5.47 26.00
CA ALA A 116 -25.16 5.75 27.42
C ALA A 116 -25.89 7.04 27.85
N TYR A 117 -25.89 8.08 27.01
CA TYR A 117 -26.63 9.31 27.27
C TYR A 117 -28.15 9.09 27.28
N GLY A 118 -28.68 8.34 26.32
CA GLY A 118 -30.10 7.96 26.28
C GLY A 118 -30.51 7.13 27.50
N TRP A 119 -29.69 6.17 27.90
CA TRP A 119 -29.92 5.39 29.12
C TRP A 119 -29.88 6.26 30.38
N ALA A 120 -28.87 7.15 30.50
CA ALA A 120 -28.73 8.03 31.64
C ALA A 120 -29.95 8.95 31.78
N THR A 121 -30.42 9.58 30.69
CA THR A 121 -31.58 10.47 30.72
C THR A 121 -32.86 9.75 31.14
N LEU A 122 -33.07 8.51 30.71
CA LEU A 122 -34.22 7.69 31.14
C LEU A 122 -34.15 7.32 32.63
N PHE A 123 -32.96 7.01 33.16
CA PHE A 123 -32.78 6.66 34.58
C PHE A 123 -32.73 7.87 35.51
N LEU A 124 -32.29 9.02 35.02
CA LEU A 124 -32.32 10.30 35.75
C LEU A 124 -33.77 10.79 35.90
N LYS A 125 -34.59 10.72 34.85
CA LYS A 125 -36.01 11.08 34.91
C LYS A 125 -36.80 10.20 35.89
N LYS A 126 -36.43 8.93 36.03
CA LYS A 126 -37.05 8.01 36.99
C LYS A 126 -36.77 8.36 38.46
N LYS A 127 -35.76 9.18 38.76
CA LYS A 127 -35.43 9.61 40.12
C LYS A 127 -36.05 10.96 40.51
N GLU A 128 -36.68 11.65 39.57
CA GLU A 128 -37.32 12.95 39.82
C GLU A 128 -38.80 12.80 40.23
N ASP A 129 -39.38 11.61 40.00
CA ASP A 129 -40.77 11.27 40.37
C ASP A 129 -40.87 10.39 41.66
N GLN A 130 -39.86 10.40 42.54
CA GLN A 130 -39.88 9.75 43.86
C GLN A 130 -39.63 10.75 44.99
#